data_AF-A0AAJ2LNB1-F1
#
_entry.id   AF-A0AAJ2LNB1-F1
#
_cell.length_a   1.000
_cell.length_b   1.000
_cell.length_c   1.000
_cell.angle_alpha   90.00
_cell.angle_beta   90.00
_cell.angle_gamma   90.00
#
_symmetry.space_group_name_H-M   'P 1'
#
loop_
_entity.id
_entity.type
_entity.pdbx_description
1 polymer ?
#
loop_
_entity_poly.entity_id
_entity_poly.type
_entity_poly.pdbx_seq_one_letter_code
_entity_poly.pdbx_strand_id
1 'polypeptide(L)'
;DAVVICFDEFFVSNVTDAMILSDLFQKLFDRGITLVATSNIAPDGLYKNGIHRDRFLPTIAMLKDKCTILNVDAGIDYRLRVLKQANLYLSPLTHDSEIWLAKRFVALTQHETYSEEPILVNERLIETRGHTE
;
A
#
# COMPACT_ATOMS: atom_id res chain seq x y z
N ASP A 1 23.41 -9.22 7.32
CA ASP A 1 22.71 -9.74 6.13
C ASP A 1 21.21 -9.85 6.36
N ALA A 2 20.42 -9.41 5.39
CA ALA A 2 18.96 -9.57 5.43
C ALA A 2 18.58 -10.96 4.88
N VAL A 3 17.74 -11.68 5.62
CA VAL A 3 17.24 -13.02 5.23
C VAL A 3 15.80 -13.00 4.72
N VAL A 4 15.10 -11.89 4.93
CA VAL A 4 13.74 -11.62 4.44
C VAL A 4 13.70 -10.23 3.84
N ILE A 5 13.02 -10.09 2.70
CA ILE A 5 12.69 -8.79 2.09
C ILE A 5 11.18 -8.72 1.89
N CYS A 6 10.60 -7.62 2.34
CA CYS A 6 9.18 -7.34 2.23
C CYS A 6 8.92 -6.20 1.22
N PHE A 7 8.10 -6.46 0.21
CA PHE A 7 7.57 -5.44 -0.69
C PHE A 7 6.11 -5.17 -0.34
N ASP A 8 5.82 -3.97 0.13
CA ASP A 8 4.44 -3.54 0.28
C ASP A 8 3.94 -2.92 -1.03
N GLU A 9 2.66 -3.12 -1.32
CA GLU A 9 1.95 -2.59 -2.51
C GLU A 9 2.67 -2.84 -3.85
N PHE A 10 3.17 -4.07 -4.05
CA PHE A 10 3.94 -4.44 -5.23
C PHE A 10 3.13 -4.26 -6.52
N PHE A 11 3.62 -3.38 -7.40
CA PHE A 11 3.02 -3.05 -8.69
C PHE A 11 4.10 -2.71 -9.73
N VAL A 12 3.92 -3.15 -10.98
CA VAL A 12 4.88 -2.93 -12.08
C VAL A 12 4.18 -2.26 -13.25
N SER A 13 4.60 -1.03 -13.58
CA SER A 13 3.93 -0.19 -14.59
C SER A 13 4.79 0.16 -15.81
N ASN A 14 6.12 0.11 -15.70
CA ASN A 14 7.03 0.41 -16.80
C ASN A 14 8.06 -0.70 -17.07
N VAL A 15 8.70 -0.64 -18.24
CA VAL A 15 9.62 -1.69 -18.72
C VAL A 15 10.92 -1.74 -17.92
N THR A 16 11.40 -0.59 -17.46
CA THR A 16 12.66 -0.48 -16.72
C THR A 16 12.55 -1.18 -15.37
N ASP A 17 11.47 -0.90 -14.64
CA ASP A 17 11.17 -1.54 -13.36
C ASP A 17 11.03 -3.05 -13.53
N ALA A 18 10.32 -3.49 -14.58
CA ALA A 18 10.16 -4.92 -14.87
C ALA A 18 11.51 -5.64 -15.05
N MET A 19 12.46 -5.04 -15.76
CA MET A 19 13.78 -5.63 -15.99
C MET A 19 14.64 -5.63 -14.73
N ILE A 20 14.64 -4.54 -13.95
CA ILE A 20 15.38 -4.45 -12.68
C ILE A 20 14.83 -5.47 -11.67
N LEU A 21 13.51 -5.54 -11.53
CA LEU A 21 12.85 -6.47 -10.61
C LEU A 21 13.13 -7.92 -10.97
N SER A 22 13.21 -8.25 -12.27
CA SER A 22 13.55 -9.60 -12.71
C SER A 22 14.93 -10.03 -12.20
N ASP A 23 15.96 -9.19 -12.41
CA ASP A 23 17.32 -9.50 -11.95
C ASP A 23 17.42 -9.51 -10.42
N LEU A 24 16.72 -8.59 -9.75
CA LEU A 24 16.66 -8.53 -8.30
C LEU A 24 16.10 -9.82 -7.71
N PHE A 25 14.90 -10.25 -8.13
CA PHE A 25 14.26 -11.44 -7.57
C PHE A 25 15.08 -12.70 -7.81
N GLN A 26 15.66 -12.86 -9.01
CA GLN A 26 16.57 -13.98 -9.29
C GLN A 26 17.72 -14.00 -8.27
N LYS A 27 18.38 -12.86 -8.07
CA LYS A 27 19.51 -12.72 -7.13
C LYS A 27 19.14 -12.91 -5.67
N LEU A 28 17.90 -12.58 -5.29
CA LEU A 28 17.38 -12.84 -3.94
C LEU A 28 17.16 -14.34 -3.72
N PHE A 29 16.51 -15.01 -4.67
CA PHE A 29 16.27 -16.45 -4.58
C PHE A 29 17.56 -17.27 -4.63
N ASP A 30 18.52 -16.89 -5.49
CA ASP A 30 19.84 -17.54 -5.55
C ASP A 30 20.62 -17.43 -4.23
N ARG A 31 20.34 -16.39 -3.44
CA ARG A 31 20.92 -16.18 -2.11
C ARG A 31 20.12 -16.84 -0.98
N GLY A 32 19.00 -17.51 -1.28
CA GLY A 32 18.11 -18.09 -0.29
C GLY A 32 17.34 -17.06 0.54
N ILE A 33 17.22 -15.81 0.05
CA ILE A 33 16.45 -14.76 0.72
C ILE A 33 14.97 -15.00 0.49
N THR A 34 14.18 -14.90 1.57
CA THR A 34 12.72 -15.03 1.51
C THR A 34 12.10 -13.73 1.03
N LEU A 35 11.28 -13.80 -0.02
CA LEU A 35 10.47 -12.69 -0.52
C LEU A 35 9.07 -12.76 0.09
N VAL A 36 8.62 -11.66 0.70
CA VAL A 36 7.23 -11.42 1.08
C VAL A 36 6.73 -10.22 0.29
N ALA A 37 5.57 -10.32 -0.36
CA ALA A 37 5.01 -9.21 -1.10
C ALA A 37 3.48 -9.13 -0.93
N THR A 38 2.96 -7.91 -0.80
CA THR A 38 1.53 -7.62 -0.91
C THR A 38 1.26 -7.03 -2.29
N SER A 39 0.15 -7.39 -2.93
CA SER A 39 -0.25 -6.79 -4.21
C SER A 39 -1.75 -6.87 -4.41
N ASN A 40 -2.31 -5.86 -5.05
CA ASN A 40 -3.71 -5.87 -5.51
C ASN A 40 -3.88 -6.62 -6.84
N ILE A 41 -2.78 -7.12 -7.43
CA ILE A 41 -2.78 -7.79 -8.73
C ILE A 41 -2.11 -9.15 -8.57
N ALA A 42 -2.81 -10.21 -8.98
CA ALA A 42 -2.23 -11.56 -9.02
C ALA A 42 -0.99 -11.58 -9.95
N PRO A 43 0.00 -12.48 -9.74
CA PRO A 43 1.23 -12.50 -10.53
C PRO A 43 1.02 -12.47 -12.05
N ASP A 44 0.02 -13.19 -12.57
CA ASP A 44 -0.29 -13.23 -14.00
C ASP A 44 -0.76 -11.86 -14.56
N GLY A 45 -1.31 -11.00 -13.71
CA GLY A 45 -1.72 -9.63 -14.05
C GLY A 45 -0.59 -8.61 -13.97
N LEU A 46 0.57 -8.96 -13.42
CA LEU A 46 1.71 -8.03 -13.32
C LEU A 46 2.18 -7.63 -14.72
N TYR A 47 2.46 -6.32 -14.86
CA TYR A 47 2.92 -5.71 -16.11
C TYR A 47 2.05 -6.08 -17.33
N LYS A 48 0.74 -6.31 -17.13
CA LYS A 48 -0.20 -6.64 -18.19
C LYS A 48 -0.24 -5.51 -19.23
N ASN A 49 -0.18 -5.87 -20.51
CA ASN A 49 -0.11 -4.94 -21.65
C ASN A 49 1.14 -4.05 -21.70
N GLY A 50 2.15 -4.31 -20.87
CA GLY A 50 3.43 -3.63 -20.94
C GLY A 50 4.18 -3.88 -22.26
N ILE A 51 4.96 -2.89 -22.69
CA ILE A 51 5.84 -3.03 -23.86
C ILE A 51 6.87 -4.13 -23.56
N HIS A 52 7.04 -5.08 -24.48
CA HIS A 52 7.92 -6.25 -24.29
C HIS A 52 7.60 -7.11 -23.05
N ARG A 53 6.31 -7.24 -22.70
CA ARG A 53 5.86 -8.10 -21.59
C ARG A 53 6.36 -9.55 -21.68
N ASP A 54 6.60 -10.05 -22.89
CA ASP A 54 7.23 -11.36 -23.13
C ASP A 54 8.54 -11.53 -22.35
N ARG A 55 9.32 -10.46 -22.17
CA ARG A 55 10.55 -10.48 -21.38
C ARG A 55 10.33 -10.56 -19.87
N PHE A 56 9.14 -10.20 -19.40
CA PHE A 56 8.75 -10.26 -17.99
C PHE A 56 7.99 -11.55 -17.62
N LEU A 57 7.49 -12.28 -18.63
CA LEU A 57 6.86 -13.61 -18.41
C LEU A 57 7.76 -14.59 -17.63
N PRO A 58 9.09 -14.67 -17.86
CA PRO A 58 9.96 -15.50 -17.05
C PRO A 58 9.96 -15.11 -15.57
N THR A 59 9.92 -13.81 -15.26
CA THR A 59 9.83 -13.31 -13.88
C THR A 59 8.52 -13.73 -13.23
N ILE A 60 7.40 -13.63 -13.96
CA ILE A 60 6.09 -14.11 -13.47
C ILE A 60 6.14 -15.62 -13.20
N ALA A 61 6.74 -16.39 -14.10
CA ALA A 61 6.89 -17.84 -13.93
C ALA A 61 7.75 -18.17 -12.70
N MET A 62 8.87 -17.46 -12.51
CA MET A 62 9.75 -17.60 -11.34
C MET A 62 9.01 -17.26 -10.04
N LEU A 63 8.24 -16.17 -10.00
CA LEU A 63 7.44 -15.81 -8.82
C LEU A 63 6.42 -16.91 -8.49
N LYS A 64 5.78 -17.50 -9.50
CA LYS A 64 4.81 -18.59 -9.30
C LYS A 64 5.48 -19.91 -8.87
N ASP A 65 6.73 -20.15 -9.27
CA ASP A 65 7.51 -21.33 -8.86
C ASP A 65 8.06 -21.17 -7.43
N LYS A 66 8.58 -19.98 -7.09
CA LYS A 66 9.32 -19.74 -5.84
C LYS A 66 8.46 -19.20 -4.70
N CYS A 67 7.30 -18.61 -4.98
CA CYS A 67 6.44 -18.03 -3.96
C CYS A 67 5.15 -18.81 -3.79
N THR A 68 4.67 -18.89 -2.54
CA THR A 68 3.30 -19.32 -2.25
C THR A 68 2.36 -18.14 -2.45
N ILE A 69 1.43 -18.25 -3.40
CA ILE A 69 0.47 -17.19 -3.70
C ILE A 69 -0.77 -17.33 -2.81
N LEU A 70 -0.99 -16.35 -1.94
CA LEU A 70 -2.13 -16.29 -1.04
C LEU A 70 -3.09 -15.20 -1.52
N ASN A 71 -4.31 -15.59 -1.89
CA ASN A 71 -5.37 -14.63 -2.16
C ASN A 71 -6.06 -14.26 -0.84
N VAL A 72 -6.00 -12.98 -0.47
CA VAL A 72 -6.53 -12.45 0.81
C VAL A 72 -8.01 -12.08 0.69
N ASP A 73 -8.61 -12.17 -0.50
CA ASP A 73 -9.99 -11.80 -0.73
C ASP A 73 -10.98 -12.88 -0.24
N ALA A 74 -11.25 -12.88 1.07
CA ALA A 74 -12.31 -13.66 1.71
C ALA A 74 -13.69 -12.95 1.61
N GLY A 75 -13.86 -11.96 0.73
CA GLY A 75 -15.09 -11.15 0.64
C GLY A 75 -15.32 -10.21 1.83
N ILE A 76 -14.37 -10.14 2.76
CA ILE A 76 -14.37 -9.20 3.88
C ILE A 76 -13.40 -8.08 3.49
N ASP A 77 -13.95 -7.00 2.95
CA ASP A 77 -13.22 -5.76 2.89
C ASP A 77 -13.13 -5.18 4.31
N TYR A 78 -11.97 -5.40 4.94
CA TYR A 78 -11.66 -4.92 6.28
C TYR A 78 -11.69 -3.39 6.38
N ARG A 79 -11.41 -2.67 5.27
CA ARG A 79 -11.59 -1.22 5.20
C ARG A 79 -13.08 -0.92 5.27
N LEU A 80 -13.89 -1.57 4.45
CA LEU A 80 -15.36 -1.41 4.44
C LEU A 80 -16.01 -1.72 5.80
N ARG A 81 -15.46 -2.63 6.62
CA ARG A 81 -15.95 -2.87 7.98
C ARG A 81 -15.83 -1.63 8.88
N VAL A 82 -14.75 -0.88 8.75
CA VAL A 82 -14.54 0.39 9.48
C VAL A 82 -15.35 1.52 8.85
N LEU A 83 -15.47 1.52 7.52
CA LEU A 83 -16.16 2.55 6.73
C LEU A 83 -17.70 2.47 6.83
N LYS A 84 -18.29 1.26 6.88
CA LYS A 84 -19.74 1.07 7.06
C LYS A 84 -20.27 1.58 8.40
N GLN A 85 -19.38 1.79 9.37
CA GLN A 85 -19.73 2.32 10.69
C GLN A 85 -19.58 3.85 10.80
N ALA A 86 -19.15 4.55 9.75
CA ALA A 86 -18.84 5.98 9.82
C ALA A 86 -19.51 6.79 8.70
N ASN A 87 -20.07 7.96 9.05
CA ASN A 87 -20.43 8.99 8.08
C ASN A 87 -19.16 9.64 7.53
N LEU A 88 -18.51 9.01 6.54
CA LEU A 88 -17.18 9.41 6.05
C LEU A 88 -17.12 10.78 5.39
N TYR A 89 -18.26 11.27 4.93
CA TYR A 89 -18.37 12.55 4.28
C TYR A 89 -19.53 13.32 4.89
N LEU A 90 -19.23 14.51 5.43
CA LEU A 90 -20.22 15.41 6.00
C LEU A 90 -20.27 16.69 5.19
N SER A 91 -21.49 17.06 4.80
CA SER A 91 -21.81 18.32 4.14
C SER A 91 -23.22 18.74 4.56
N PRO A 92 -23.48 20.04 4.77
CA PRO A 92 -22.55 21.17 4.68
C PRO A 92 -21.60 21.30 5.89
N LEU A 93 -20.66 22.25 5.81
CA LEU A 93 -19.76 22.60 6.92
C LEU A 93 -20.55 23.34 8.01
N THR A 94 -21.08 22.59 8.96
CA THR A 94 -21.85 23.10 10.10
C THR A 94 -21.09 22.87 11.40
N HIS A 95 -21.54 23.50 12.49
CA HIS A 95 -20.99 23.25 13.82
C HIS A 95 -21.07 21.77 14.23
N ASP A 96 -22.17 21.09 13.90
CA ASP A 96 -22.34 19.66 14.17
C ASP A 96 -21.33 18.82 13.37
N SER A 97 -21.02 19.21 12.13
CA SER A 97 -20.00 18.56 11.31
C SER A 97 -18.60 18.69 11.92
N GLU A 98 -18.27 19.85 12.51
CA GLU A 98 -17.00 20.04 13.21
C GLU A 98 -16.90 19.18 14.47
N ILE A 99 -17.96 19.13 15.28
CA ILE A 99 -18.00 18.29 16.50
C ILE A 99 -17.83 16.82 16.13
N TRP A 100 -18.48 16.37 15.06
CA TRP A 100 -18.33 14.99 14.58
C TRP A 100 -16.90 14.69 14.15
N LEU A 101 -16.26 15.60 13.40
CA LEU A 101 -14.90 15.42 12.89
C LEU A 101 -13.87 15.39 14.03
N ALA A 102 -14.02 16.26 15.03
CA ALA A 102 -13.18 16.25 16.23
C ALA A 102 -13.32 14.93 17.01
N LYS A 103 -14.55 14.43 17.22
CA LYS A 103 -14.78 13.12 17.86
C LYS A 103 -14.16 11.98 17.06
N ARG A 104 -14.25 12.03 15.72
CA ARG A 104 -13.68 11.00 14.85
C ARG A 104 -12.16 11.01 14.87
N PHE A 105 -11.54 12.20 14.87
CA PHE A 105 -10.10 12.35 15.01
C PHE A 105 -9.59 11.68 16.29
N VAL A 106 -10.18 12.01 17.45
CA VAL A 106 -9.82 11.39 18.74
C VAL A 106 -9.99 9.86 18.73
N ALA A 107 -11.06 9.35 18.12
CA ALA A 107 -11.29 7.91 18.03
C ALA A 107 -10.25 7.18 17.16
N LEU A 108 -9.72 7.84 16.12
CA LEU A 108 -8.71 7.27 15.23
C LEU A 108 -7.31 7.34 15.82
N THR A 109 -6.98 8.39 16.59
CA THR A 109 -5.66 8.57 17.20
C THR A 109 -5.48 7.80 18.51
N GLN A 110 -6.53 7.21 19.08
CA GLN A 110 -6.48 6.34 20.27
C GLN A 110 -5.68 6.90 21.47
N HIS A 111 -5.65 8.22 21.66
CA HIS A 111 -4.89 8.97 22.69
C HIS A 111 -3.38 9.15 22.41
N GLU A 112 -2.92 8.96 21.17
CA GLU A 112 -1.61 9.46 20.79
C GLU A 112 -1.54 10.98 20.96
N THR A 113 -0.34 11.47 21.33
CA THR A 113 -0.04 12.90 21.33
C THR A 113 -0.17 13.42 19.91
N TYR A 114 -0.99 14.45 19.73
CA TYR A 114 -1.15 15.13 18.44
C TYR A 114 -0.55 16.54 18.52
N SER A 115 -0.08 17.02 17.36
CA SER A 115 0.42 18.37 17.16
C SER A 115 -0.59 19.19 16.36
N GLU A 116 -0.67 20.49 16.65
CA GLU A 116 -1.40 21.47 15.84
C GLU A 116 -0.45 22.29 14.95
N GLU A 117 0.84 21.93 14.93
CA GLU A 117 1.81 22.62 14.07
C GLU A 117 1.51 22.37 12.58
N PRO A 118 1.93 23.30 11.70
CA PRO A 118 1.83 23.09 10.26
C PRO A 118 2.73 21.94 9.81
N ILE A 119 2.25 21.11 8.90
CA ILE A 119 3.05 20.04 8.28
C ILE A 119 3.70 20.52 6.99
N LEU A 120 4.96 20.13 6.77
CA LEU A 120 5.68 20.41 5.52
C LEU A 120 5.45 19.28 4.51
N VAL A 121 4.75 19.58 3.41
CA VAL A 121 4.49 18.61 2.33
C VAL A 121 5.03 19.18 1.02
N ASN A 122 6.04 18.52 0.44
CA ASN A 122 6.70 18.96 -0.80
C ASN A 122 7.05 20.46 -0.78
N GLU A 123 7.78 20.88 0.25
CA GLU A 123 8.23 22.28 0.46
C GLU A 123 7.11 23.30 0.75
N ARG A 124 5.86 22.85 0.91
CA ARG A 124 4.72 23.69 1.27
C ARG A 124 4.31 23.44 2.72
N LEU A 125 4.21 24.51 3.51
CA LEU A 125 3.58 24.45 4.83
C LEU A 125 2.05 24.38 4.67
N ILE A 126 1.46 23.40 5.33
CA ILE A 126 0.01 23.17 5.37
C ILE A 126 -0.44 23.32 6.83
N GLU A 127 -1.26 24.34 7.08
CA GLU A 127 -1.92 24.54 8.37
C GLU A 127 -2.79 23.33 8.71
N THR A 128 -2.67 22.83 9.95
CA THR A 128 -3.47 21.71 10.43
C THR A 128 -4.30 22.13 11.63
N ARG A 129 -5.40 21.42 11.89
CA ARG A 129 -6.16 21.52 13.15
C ARG A 129 -5.73 20.46 14.17
N GLY A 130 -4.72 19.64 13.83
CA GLY A 130 -4.37 18.42 14.54
C GLY A 130 -3.83 17.34 13.59
N HIS A 131 -2.66 16.78 13.90
CA HIS A 131 -2.12 15.57 13.27
C HIS A 131 -1.30 14.75 14.28
N THR A 132 -1.22 13.45 14.07
CA THR A 132 -0.21 12.59 14.73
C THR A 132 0.99 12.42 13.80
N GLU A 133 2.12 11.96 14.32
CA GLU A 133 3.25 11.53 13.47
C GLU A 133 2.98 10.17 12.81
#